data_AF-A0A6C0KWF0-F1
#
_entry.id   AF-A0A6C0KWF0-F1
#
_cell.length_a   1.000
_cell.length_b   1.000
_cell.length_c   1.000
_cell.angle_alpha   90.00
_cell.angle_beta   90.00
_cell.angle_gamma   90.00
#
_symmetry.space_group_name_H-M   'P 1'
#
loop_
_entity.id
_entity.type
_entity.pdbx_description
1 polymer ?
#
loop_
_entity_poly.entity_id
_entity_poly.type
_entity_poly.pdbx_seq_one_letter_code
_entity_poly.pdbx_strand_id
1 'polypeptide(L)' 'MRTNQIDDFRDTFFRNVIEEAKKQEDAKRLMQSKCTHHYGLVLESYPNGYQQRACTKCGHSDVRKLEVWEGTKNCVIS' A
#
# COMPACT_ATOMS: atom_id res chain seq x y z
N MET A 1 40.96 21.02 4.75
CA MET A 1 40.23 19.77 5.02
C MET A 1 40.10 19.03 3.69
N ARG A 2 40.72 17.86 3.51
CA ARG A 2 40.45 17.03 2.33
C ARG A 2 39.08 16.39 2.56
N THR A 3 38.10 16.76 1.74
CA THR A 3 36.84 16.03 1.65
C THR A 3 37.16 14.58 1.34
N ASN A 4 36.68 13.67 2.20
CA ASN A 4 36.90 12.25 2.03
C ASN A 4 35.98 11.78 0.90
N GLN A 5 36.53 11.62 -0.30
CA GLN A 5 35.76 11.29 -1.52
C GLN A 5 34.87 10.04 -1.35
N ILE A 6 35.24 9.15 -0.42
CA ILE A 6 34.45 7.97 -0.07
C ILE A 6 33.17 8.36 0.69
N ASP A 7 33.26 9.34 1.58
CA ASP A 7 32.11 9.83 2.34
C ASP A 7 31.14 10.59 1.41
N ASP A 8 31.67 11.41 0.49
CA ASP A 8 30.85 12.10 -0.52
C ASP A 8 30.09 11.12 -1.44
N PHE A 9 30.75 10.01 -1.82
CA PHE A 9 30.11 8.94 -2.59
C PHE A 9 28.99 8.26 -1.80
N ARG A 10 29.26 7.89 -0.54
CA ARG A 10 28.27 7.23 0.33
C ARG A 10 27.04 8.09 0.54
N ASP A 11 27.23 9.38 0.84
CA ASP A 11 26.13 10.32 1.05
C ASP A 11 25.28 10.49 -0.21
N THR A 12 25.93 10.52 -1.38
CA THR A 12 25.22 10.59 -2.67
C THR A 12 24.45 9.30 -2.96
N PHE A 13 25.07 8.15 -2.72
CA PHE A 13 24.42 6.85 -2.90
C PHE A 13 23.17 6.70 -2.03
N PHE A 14 23.29 6.95 -0.72
CA PHE A 14 22.14 6.80 0.19
C PHE A 14 21.03 7.81 -0.13
N ARG A 15 21.38 9.05 -0.50
CA ARG A 15 20.40 10.04 -0.95
C ARG A 15 19.61 9.56 -2.17
N ASN A 16 20.30 9.01 -3.17
CA ASN A 16 19.65 8.48 -4.37
C ASN A 16 18.72 7.30 -4.04
N VAL A 17 19.17 6.38 -3.18
CA VAL A 17 18.35 5.24 -2.72
C VAL A 17 17.09 5.74 -2.00
N ILE A 18 17.21 6.73 -1.12
CA ILE A 18 16.07 7.32 -0.39
C ILE A 18 15.11 8.02 -1.35
N GLU A 19 15.63 8.79 -2.32
CA GLU A 19 14.80 9.47 -3.32
C GLU A 19 14.05 8.48 -4.22
N GLU A 20 14.70 7.39 -4.63
CA GLU A 20 14.06 6.36 -5.44
C GLU A 20 12.96 5.65 -4.65
N ALA A 21 13.21 5.30 -3.39
CA ALA A 21 12.21 4.71 -2.51
C ALA A 21 10.99 5.63 -2.35
N LYS A 22 11.21 6.94 -2.17
CA LYS A 22 10.12 7.94 -2.10
C LYS A 22 9.32 8.01 -3.39
N LYS A 23 9.99 8.04 -4.55
CA LYS A 23 9.31 8.04 -5.86
C LYS A 23 8.46 6.80 -6.06
N GLN A 24 8.96 5.62 -5.67
CA GLN A 24 8.20 4.38 -5.74
C GLN A 24 6.99 4.40 -4.79
N GLU A 25 7.15 4.95 -3.59
CA GLU A 25 6.05 5.12 -2.64
C GLU A 25 4.96 6.06 -3.17
N ASP A 26 5.33 7.22 -3.69
CA ASP A 26 4.39 8.18 -4.26
C ASP A 26 3.65 7.61 -5.48
N ALA A 27 4.34 6.84 -6.33
CA ALA A 27 3.72 6.14 -7.45
C ALA A 27 2.68 5.11 -6.97
N LYS A 28 2.99 4.35 -5.93
CA LYS A 28 2.04 3.41 -5.30
C LYS A 28 0.84 4.14 -4.73
N ARG A 29 1.05 5.24 -3.99
CA ARG A 29 -0.02 6.06 -3.42
C ARG A 29 -0.94 6.62 -4.51
N LEU A 30 -0.37 7.12 -5.61
CA LEU A 30 -1.12 7.63 -6.75
C LEU A 30 -1.93 6.53 -7.46
N MET A 31 -1.36 5.34 -7.60
CA MET A 31 -2.07 4.18 -8.16
C MET A 31 -3.25 3.80 -7.27
N GLN A 32 -3.06 3.78 -5.95
CA GLN A 32 -4.10 3.46 -4.99
C GLN A 32 -5.22 4.50 -4.98
N SER A 33 -4.89 5.80 -4.98
CA SER A 33 -5.89 6.87 -4.97
C SER A 33 -6.78 6.91 -6.22
N LYS A 34 -6.26 6.43 -7.36
CA LYS A 34 -7.01 6.31 -8.62
C LYS A 34 -7.67 4.94 -8.81
N CYS A 35 -7.49 4.00 -7.87
CA CYS A 35 -8.02 2.66 -8.00
C CYS A 35 -9.46 2.58 -7.50
N THR A 36 -10.36 2.07 -8.33
CA THR A 36 -11.65 1.56 -7.84
C THR A 36 -11.40 0.25 -7.09
N HIS A 37 -11.18 0.35 -5.78
CA HIS A 37 -10.75 -0.78 -4.96
C HIS A 37 -11.76 -1.92 -4.97
N HIS A 38 -11.31 -3.07 -5.46
CA HIS A 38 -12.03 -4.34 -5.35
C HIS A 38 -11.25 -5.31 -4.45
N TYR A 39 -11.68 -5.43 -3.19
CA TYR A 39 -11.03 -6.24 -2.15
C TYR A 39 -11.43 -7.72 -2.26
N GLY A 40 -10.97 -8.36 -3.33
CA GLY A 40 -11.28 -9.76 -3.63
C GLY A 40 -10.28 -10.78 -3.05
N LEU A 41 -9.07 -10.35 -2.66
CA LEU A 41 -8.06 -11.24 -2.09
C LEU A 41 -8.20 -11.26 -0.57
N VAL A 42 -8.52 -12.41 0.00
CA VAL A 42 -8.46 -12.60 1.46
C VAL A 42 -7.00 -12.87 1.84
N LEU A 43 -6.44 -12.04 2.72
CA LEU A 43 -5.08 -12.23 3.23
C LEU A 43 -5.10 -12.99 4.55
N GLU A 44 -5.82 -12.45 5.54
CA GLU A 44 -5.89 -13.00 6.89
C GLU A 44 -7.32 -12.90 7.43
N SER A 45 -7.75 -13.90 8.21
CA SER A 45 -9.05 -13.92 8.88
C SER A 45 -8.84 -14.11 10.37
N TYR A 46 -9.38 -13.20 11.17
CA TYR A 46 -9.16 -13.16 12.61
C TYR A 46 -10.33 -13.82 13.36
N PRO A 47 -10.07 -14.51 14.50
CA PRO A 47 -11.11 -15.20 15.27
C PRO A 47 -12.24 -14.30 15.80
N ASN A 48 -11.99 -12.99 15.90
CA ASN A 48 -12.97 -11.98 16.33
C ASN A 48 -13.90 -11.50 15.21
N GLY A 49 -13.94 -12.19 14.07
CA GLY A 49 -14.82 -11.86 12.94
C GLY A 49 -14.32 -10.71 12.06
N TYR A 50 -13.06 -10.29 12.21
CA TYR A 50 -12.41 -9.35 11.30
C TYR A 50 -11.67 -10.11 10.20
N GLN A 51 -11.52 -9.46 9.04
CA GLN A 51 -10.79 -10.00 7.91
C GLN A 51 -9.98 -8.90 7.24
N GLN A 52 -8.70 -9.22 6.98
CA GLN A 52 -7.84 -8.43 6.12
C GLN A 52 -8.05 -8.88 4.66
N ARG A 53 -8.41 -7.94 3.80
CA ARG A 53 -8.49 -8.18 2.36
C ARG A 53 -7.60 -7.21 1.62
N ALA A 54 -7.08 -7.63 0.47
CA ALA A 54 -6.33 -6.81 -0.45
C ALA A 54 -7.06 -6.59 -1.77
N CYS A 55 -6.86 -5.40 -2.34
CA CYS A 55 -7.34 -5.07 -3.66
C CYS A 55 -6.56 -5.87 -4.71
N THR A 56 -7.28 -6.59 -5.57
CA THR A 56 -6.68 -7.39 -6.65
C THR A 56 -5.88 -6.57 -7.66
N LYS A 57 -6.17 -5.27 -7.79
CA LYS A 57 -5.57 -4.39 -8.79
C LYS A 57 -4.35 -3.62 -8.30
N CYS A 58 -4.41 -3.06 -7.10
CA CYS A 58 -3.37 -2.16 -6.58
C CYS A 58 -2.68 -2.68 -5.30
N GLY A 59 -3.09 -3.84 -4.79
CA GLY A 59 -2.52 -4.44 -3.58
C GLY A 59 -2.82 -3.67 -2.29
N HIS A 60 -3.63 -2.59 -2.34
CA HIS A 60 -4.05 -1.89 -1.13
C HIS A 60 -4.82 -2.86 -0.23
N SER A 61 -4.40 -2.97 1.03
CA SER A 61 -5.04 -3.84 2.02
C SER A 61 -5.84 -3.04 3.04
N ASP A 62 -6.96 -3.58 3.47
CA ASP A 62 -7.80 -3.00 4.50
C ASP A 62 -8.34 -4.11 5.41
N VAL A 63 -8.67 -3.78 6.66
CA VAL A 63 -9.13 -4.70 7.70
C VAL A 63 -10.51 -4.25 8.16
N ARG A 64 -11.52 -5.11 7.98
CA ARG A 64 -12.90 -4.83 8.40
C ARG A 64 -13.58 -6.07 8.95
N LYS A 65 -14.69 -5.90 9.67
CA LYS A 65 -15.56 -7.01 10.05
C LYS A 65 -16.11 -7.71 8.81
N LEU A 66 -16.27 -9.03 8.88
CA LEU A 66 -16.84 -9.86 7.81
C LEU A 66 -18.17 -9.32 7.29
N GLU A 67 -19.07 -8.90 8.20
CA GLU A 67 -20.37 -8.33 7.86
C GLU A 67 -20.29 -7.09 6.97
N VAL A 68 -19.23 -6.27 7.10
CA VAL A 68 -19.04 -5.07 6.28
C VAL A 68 -18.59 -5.45 4.87
N TRP A 69 -17.73 -6.47 4.76
CA TRP A 69 -17.28 -7.00 3.47
C TRP A 69 -18.39 -7.70 2.69
N GLU A 70 -19.29 -8.38 3.39
CA GLU A 70 -20.38 -9.14 2.78
C GLU A 70 -21.64 -8.28 2.61
N GLY A 71 -21.89 -7.34 3.51
CA GLY A 71 -23.00 -6.37 3.45
C GLY A 71 -22.85 -5.34 2.33
N THR A 72 -21.64 -5.14 1.80
CA THR A 72 -21.41 -4.35 0.58
C THR A 72 -21.86 -5.06 -0.71
N LYS A 73 -22.33 -6.31 -0.65
CA LYS A 73 -22.90 -7.03 -1.80
C LYS A 73 -24.31 -6.59 -2.22
N ASN A 74 -25.03 -5.80 -1.41
CA ASN A 74 -26.43 -5.43 -1.67
C ASN A 74 -26.75 -3.94 -1.43
N CYS A 75 -25.91 -3.00 -1.90
CA CYS A 75 -26.42 -1.67 -2.20
C CYS A 75 -27.23 -1.73 -3.50
N VAL A 76 -28.48 -2.20 -3.41
CA VAL A 76 -29.50 -1.80 -4.38
C VAL A 76 -29.95 -0.42 -3.91
N ILE A 77 -29.51 0.64 -4.62
CA ILE A 77 -30.28 1.88 -4.62
C ILE A 77 -31.49 1.58 -5.49
N SER A 78 -32.61 1.31 -4.83
CA SER A 78 -33.98 1.39 -5.36
C SER A 78 -34.83 2.10 -4.33
#